data_AF-A0A2T4DBF5-F1
#
_entry.id   AF-A0A2T4DBF5-F1
#
_cell.length_a   1.000
_cell.length_b   1.000
_cell.length_c   1.000
_cell.angle_alpha   90.00
_cell.angle_beta   90.00
_cell.angle_gamma   90.00
#
_symmetry.space_group_name_H-M   'P 1'
#
loop_
_entity.id
_entity.type
_entity.pdbx_description
1 polymer ?
#
loop_
_entity_poly.entity_id
_entity_poly.type
_entity_poly.pdbx_seq_one_letter_code
_entity_poly.pdbx_strand_id
1 'polypeptide(L)'
;MMISVVIAKPLELKIFEKEINGELALMEQEAFARQKEVISDQFVAQKAALQAEIAVLKEENNQKAAKRDELARIAQQEADGTGGTGKRNPGPIYQIKKADAEQMEAELNELRANNNRLITQKEQMLATLAADEQQKISDLKLAAMDGPAARLEALDRLSQQSTAIWYANLFVLLLFIVVETSPIIVKLISQKGPYDYELEKKEYQHEASFYEDRAALHDEIKKKSEAMAEREKNFVEERMNIKLDQT
;
A
#
# COMPACT_ATOMS: atom_id res chain seq x y z
N MET A 1 17.26 -0.98 -27.59
CA MET A 1 16.98 -0.57 -26.19
C MET A 1 15.66 -1.09 -25.65
N MET A 2 14.54 -0.96 -26.38
CA MET A 2 13.24 -1.46 -25.91
C MET A 2 13.26 -2.97 -25.62
N ILE A 3 13.93 -3.75 -26.47
CA ILE A 3 14.08 -5.20 -26.31
C ILE A 3 14.87 -5.53 -25.03
N SER A 4 15.96 -4.82 -24.74
CA SER A 4 16.75 -4.98 -23.51
C SER A 4 15.91 -4.80 -22.24
N VAL A 5 15.08 -3.75 -22.19
CA VAL A 5 14.22 -3.48 -21.02
C VAL A 5 13.20 -4.61 -20.80
N VAL A 6 12.61 -5.13 -21.88
CA VAL A 6 11.60 -6.19 -21.82
C VAL A 6 12.21 -7.54 -21.42
N ILE A 7 13.40 -7.88 -21.94
CA ILE A 7 14.08 -9.15 -21.65
C ILE A 7 14.74 -9.15 -20.26
N ALA A 8 15.19 -8.00 -19.76
CA ALA A 8 15.84 -7.91 -18.45
C ALA A 8 14.91 -8.32 -17.31
N LYS A 9 13.62 -7.96 -17.36
CA LYS A 9 12.69 -8.18 -16.24
C LYS A 9 12.49 -9.66 -15.86
N PRO A 10 12.20 -10.59 -16.79
CA PRO A 10 12.18 -12.02 -16.47
C PRO A 10 13.48 -12.54 -15.88
N LEU A 11 14.64 -12.03 -16.32
CA LEU A 11 15.93 -12.46 -15.80
C LEU A 11 16.20 -11.91 -14.40
N GLU A 12 15.89 -10.64 -14.14
CA GLU A 12 15.96 -10.03 -12.80
C GLU A 12 15.10 -10.83 -11.81
N LEU A 13 13.85 -11.13 -12.16
CA LEU A 13 12.97 -11.96 -11.34
C LEU A 13 13.55 -13.36 -11.08
N LYS A 14 14.28 -13.93 -12.04
CA LYS A 14 14.90 -15.25 -11.87
C LYS A 14 16.18 -15.21 -11.03
N ILE A 15 16.98 -14.15 -11.15
CA ILE A 15 18.22 -13.96 -10.38
C ILE A 15 17.88 -13.76 -8.89
N PHE A 16 16.85 -12.97 -8.59
CA PHE A 16 16.44 -12.63 -7.22
C PHE A 16 15.31 -13.50 -6.69
N GLU A 17 15.09 -14.69 -7.26
CA GLU A 17 13.94 -15.55 -6.92
C GLU A 17 13.88 -15.88 -5.43
N LYS A 18 15.02 -16.10 -4.76
CA LYS A 18 15.06 -16.41 -3.32
C LYS A 18 14.67 -15.21 -2.47
N GLU A 19 15.21 -14.04 -2.78
CA GLU A 19 14.94 -12.79 -2.09
C GLU A 19 13.47 -12.40 -2.28
N ILE A 20 12.97 -12.51 -3.51
CA ILE A 20 11.56 -12.26 -3.86
C ILE A 20 10.65 -13.19 -3.07
N ASN A 21 10.94 -14.50 -3.01
CA ASN A 21 10.11 -15.43 -2.26
C ASN A 21 10.09 -15.11 -0.75
N GLY A 22 11.21 -14.63 -0.20
CA GLY A 22 11.27 -14.14 1.17
C GLY A 22 10.38 -12.90 1.39
N GLU A 23 10.48 -11.91 0.49
CA GLU A 23 9.67 -10.70 0.56
C GLU A 23 8.18 -10.99 0.36
N LEU A 24 7.82 -11.92 -0.54
CA LEU A 24 6.43 -12.35 -0.75
C LEU A 24 5.83 -12.93 0.52
N ALA A 25 6.58 -13.74 1.28
CA ALA A 25 6.10 -14.28 2.55
C ALA A 25 5.83 -13.16 3.58
N LEU A 26 6.65 -12.10 3.59
CA LEU A 26 6.40 -10.93 4.44
C LEU A 26 5.16 -10.16 3.98
N MET A 27 5.02 -9.92 2.68
CA MET A 27 3.84 -9.25 2.10
C MET A 27 2.54 -10.01 2.41
N GLU A 28 2.55 -11.34 2.36
CA GLU A 28 1.43 -12.19 2.75
C GLU A 28 1.07 -12.02 4.23
N GLN A 29 2.07 -12.00 5.12
CA GLN A 29 1.86 -11.78 6.54
C GLN A 29 1.31 -10.38 6.83
N GLU A 30 1.83 -9.35 6.17
CA GLU A 30 1.31 -7.98 6.27
C GLU A 30 -0.15 -7.90 5.81
N ALA A 31 -0.47 -8.53 4.68
CA ALA A 31 -1.83 -8.55 4.16
C ALA A 31 -2.79 -9.26 5.11
N PHE A 32 -2.36 -10.39 5.69
CA PHE A 32 -3.12 -11.11 6.70
C PHE A 32 -3.33 -10.29 7.97
N ALA A 33 -2.27 -9.63 8.46
CA ALA A 33 -2.35 -8.76 9.63
C ALA A 33 -3.35 -7.61 9.43
N ARG A 34 -3.31 -6.96 8.26
CA ARG A 34 -4.28 -5.91 7.89
C ARG A 34 -5.72 -6.43 7.83
N GLN A 35 -5.94 -7.61 7.23
CA GLN A 35 -7.28 -8.21 7.18
C GLN A 35 -7.80 -8.58 8.58
N LYS A 36 -6.92 -9.11 9.43
CA LYS A 36 -7.24 -9.40 10.83
C LYS A 36 -7.66 -8.15 11.58
N GLU A 37 -6.91 -7.06 11.44
CA GLU A 37 -7.22 -5.76 12.07
C GLU A 37 -8.62 -5.25 11.64
N VAL A 38 -8.90 -5.27 10.34
CA VAL A 38 -10.22 -4.87 9.80
C VAL A 38 -11.37 -5.72 10.38
N ILE A 39 -11.14 -7.01 10.62
CA ILE A 39 -12.14 -7.86 11.28
C ILE A 39 -12.28 -7.46 12.74
N SER A 40 -11.17 -7.35 13.49
CA SER A 40 -11.18 -6.98 14.91
C SER A 40 -11.90 -5.65 15.16
N ASP A 41 -11.65 -4.65 14.32
CA ASP A 41 -12.26 -3.31 14.42
C ASP A 41 -13.80 -3.34 14.39
N GLN A 42 -14.40 -4.29 13.66
CA GLN A 42 -15.86 -4.44 13.60
C GLN A 42 -16.48 -4.85 14.94
N PHE A 43 -15.70 -5.48 15.83
CA PHE A 43 -16.16 -5.95 17.13
C PHE A 43 -15.85 -4.98 18.28
N VAL A 44 -14.90 -4.06 18.10
CA VAL A 44 -14.44 -3.14 19.17
C VAL A 44 -15.59 -2.38 19.80
N ALA A 45 -16.45 -1.74 18.99
CA ALA A 45 -17.55 -0.93 19.49
C ALA A 45 -18.58 -1.76 20.29
N GLN A 46 -18.93 -2.95 19.81
CA GLN A 46 -19.90 -3.82 20.48
C GLN A 46 -19.36 -4.37 21.80
N LYS A 47 -18.09 -4.80 21.82
CA LYS A 47 -17.42 -5.26 23.03
C LYS A 47 -17.30 -4.14 24.07
N ALA A 48 -16.92 -2.94 23.63
CA ALA A 48 -16.82 -1.77 24.50
C ALA A 48 -18.18 -1.38 25.11
N ALA A 49 -19.27 -1.44 24.33
CA ALA A 49 -20.62 -1.19 24.84
C ALA A 49 -21.03 -2.19 25.94
N LEU A 50 -20.86 -3.49 25.71
CA LEU A 50 -21.16 -4.52 26.70
C LEU A 50 -20.30 -4.39 27.97
N GLN A 51 -19.00 -4.07 27.81
CA GLN A 51 -18.11 -3.81 28.95
C GLN A 51 -18.55 -2.58 29.75
N ALA A 52 -18.97 -1.51 29.09
CA ALA A 52 -19.50 -0.32 29.75
C ALA A 52 -20.79 -0.63 30.52
N GLU A 53 -21.71 -1.40 29.93
CA GLU A 53 -22.94 -1.83 30.60
C GLU A 53 -22.64 -2.70 31.84
N ILE A 54 -21.68 -3.61 31.76
CA ILE A 54 -21.22 -4.40 32.93
C ILE A 54 -20.63 -3.48 34.01
N ALA A 55 -19.84 -2.48 33.63
CA ALA A 55 -19.25 -1.53 34.56
C ALA A 55 -20.33 -0.73 35.30
N VAL A 56 -21.38 -0.28 34.59
CA VAL A 56 -22.53 0.41 35.20
C VAL A 56 -23.23 -0.49 36.23
N LEU A 57 -23.54 -1.75 35.89
CA LEU A 57 -24.18 -2.69 36.82
C LEU A 57 -23.35 -2.98 38.08
N LYS A 58 -22.02 -3.04 37.93
CA LYS A 58 -21.08 -3.20 39.05
C LYS A 58 -21.04 -1.94 39.92
N GLU A 59 -21.07 -0.77 39.29
CA GLU A 59 -21.07 0.51 40.00
C GLU A 59 -22.37 0.72 40.79
N GLU A 60 -23.53 0.36 40.24
CA GLU A 60 -24.81 0.37 40.96
C GLU A 60 -24.76 -0.49 42.24
N ASN A 61 -24.16 -1.68 42.15
CA ASN A 61 -23.95 -2.56 43.31
C ASN A 61 -23.02 -1.92 44.35
N ASN A 62 -21.95 -1.27 43.92
CA ASN A 62 -20.99 -0.61 44.81
C ASN A 62 -21.64 0.58 45.53
N GLN A 63 -22.42 1.39 44.81
CA GLN A 63 -23.13 2.54 45.40
C GLN A 63 -24.15 2.10 46.44
N LYS A 64 -24.91 1.03 46.16
CA LYS A 64 -25.88 0.51 47.12
C LYS A 64 -25.19 -0.16 48.33
N ALA A 65 -24.06 -0.84 48.11
CA ALA A 65 -23.23 -1.36 49.19
C ALA A 65 -22.67 -0.26 50.09
N ALA A 66 -22.17 0.84 49.52
CA ALA A 66 -21.67 1.98 50.29
C ALA A 66 -22.77 2.63 51.15
N LYS A 67 -23.99 2.73 50.64
CA LYS A 67 -25.15 3.21 51.42
C LYS A 67 -25.49 2.26 52.59
N ARG A 68 -25.46 0.94 52.35
CA ARG A 68 -25.66 -0.07 53.39
C ARG A 68 -24.60 0.04 54.48
N ASP A 69 -23.33 0.12 54.09
CA ASP A 69 -22.19 0.23 55.00
C ASP A 69 -22.29 1.50 55.85
N GLU A 70 -22.73 2.62 55.27
CA GLU A 70 -22.98 3.86 55.99
C GLU A 70 -24.10 3.73 57.02
N LEU A 71 -25.24 3.12 56.66
CA LEU A 71 -26.34 2.87 57.62
C LEU A 71 -25.89 1.95 58.77
N ALA A 72 -25.14 0.88 58.45
CA ALA A 72 -24.60 -0.03 59.44
C ALA A 72 -23.61 0.67 60.39
N ARG A 73 -22.74 1.54 59.85
CA ARG A 73 -21.81 2.37 60.62
C ARG A 73 -22.55 3.32 61.56
N ILE A 74 -23.60 3.99 61.09
CA ILE A 74 -24.44 4.88 61.90
C ILE A 74 -25.14 4.12 63.02
N ALA A 75 -25.63 2.90 62.75
CA ALA A 75 -26.21 2.03 63.78
C ALA A 75 -25.17 1.64 64.84
N GLN A 76 -23.97 1.24 64.41
CA GLN A 76 -22.87 0.87 65.32
C GLN A 76 -22.44 2.03 66.22
N GLN A 77 -22.31 3.24 65.67
CA GLN A 77 -21.97 4.44 66.46
C GLN A 77 -23.01 4.72 67.56
N GLU A 78 -24.28 4.44 67.29
CA GLU A 78 -25.35 4.56 68.28
C GLU A 78 -25.20 3.54 69.41
N ALA A 79 -24.82 2.30 69.11
CA ALA A 79 -24.54 1.28 70.12
C ALA A 79 -23.30 1.61 70.97
N ASP A 80 -22.26 2.15 70.33
CA ASP A 80 -21.00 2.53 70.98
C ASP A 80 -21.12 3.84 71.80
N GLY A 81 -22.22 4.57 71.67
CA GLY A 81 -22.48 5.84 72.35
C GLY A 81 -21.73 7.04 71.76
N THR A 82 -21.13 6.88 70.57
CA THR A 82 -20.50 7.96 69.78
C THR A 82 -21.46 8.59 68.77
N GLY A 83 -22.67 8.03 68.64
CA GLY A 83 -23.77 8.53 67.82
C GLY A 83 -24.57 9.65 68.46
N GLY A 84 -25.72 9.97 67.85
CA GLY A 84 -26.50 11.18 68.17
C GLY A 84 -27.14 11.20 69.57
N THR A 85 -27.35 10.04 70.20
CA THR A 85 -27.90 9.96 71.56
C THR A 85 -26.85 10.09 72.66
N GLY A 86 -25.57 9.91 72.36
CA GLY A 86 -24.47 9.96 73.33
C GLY A 86 -24.54 8.90 74.45
N LYS A 87 -25.44 7.91 74.34
CA LYS A 87 -25.67 6.90 75.37
C LYS A 87 -25.22 5.54 74.88
N ARG A 88 -24.25 4.94 75.58
CA ARG A 88 -23.74 3.60 75.30
C ARG A 88 -24.72 2.55 75.81
N ASN A 89 -25.68 2.14 74.98
CA ASN A 89 -26.57 1.01 75.20
C ASN A 89 -27.34 0.70 73.90
N PRO A 90 -27.55 -0.56 73.48
CA PRO A 90 -28.49 -0.92 72.42
C PRO A 90 -29.95 -0.57 72.80
N GLY A 91 -30.30 0.72 72.67
CA GLY A 91 -31.63 1.24 72.91
C GLY A 91 -32.55 1.16 71.68
N PRO A 92 -33.79 1.70 71.79
CA PRO A 92 -34.77 1.67 70.70
C PRO A 92 -34.26 2.32 69.39
N ILE A 93 -33.47 3.39 69.49
CA ILE A 93 -32.89 4.08 68.33
C ILE A 93 -31.87 3.21 67.58
N TYR A 94 -31.08 2.42 68.31
CA TYR A 94 -30.17 1.44 67.70
C TYR A 94 -30.96 0.38 66.92
N GLN A 95 -32.06 -0.13 67.49
CA GLN A 95 -32.87 -1.15 66.80
C GLN A 95 -33.50 -0.64 65.51
N ILE A 96 -33.97 0.62 65.49
CA ILE A 96 -34.52 1.25 64.27
C ILE A 96 -33.43 1.36 63.20
N LYS A 97 -32.27 1.95 63.54
CA LYS A 97 -31.15 2.11 62.60
C LYS A 97 -30.59 0.76 62.11
N LYS A 98 -30.60 -0.25 62.97
CA LYS A 98 -30.24 -1.61 62.62
C LYS A 98 -31.25 -2.22 61.64
N ALA A 99 -32.54 -2.05 61.88
CA ALA A 99 -33.58 -2.50 60.97
C ALA A 99 -33.48 -1.81 59.59
N ASP A 100 -33.16 -0.52 59.54
CA ASP A 100 -32.91 0.21 58.29
C ASP A 100 -31.72 -0.38 57.51
N ALA A 101 -30.63 -0.72 58.22
CA ALA A 101 -29.46 -1.37 57.62
C ALA A 101 -29.77 -2.80 57.13
N GLU A 102 -30.56 -3.57 57.89
CA GLU A 102 -31.00 -4.92 57.50
C GLU A 102 -31.95 -4.89 56.30
N GLN A 103 -32.84 -3.90 56.21
CA GLN A 103 -33.69 -3.69 55.03
C GLN A 103 -32.82 -3.34 53.81
N MET A 104 -31.86 -2.42 53.95
CA MET A 104 -30.96 -2.06 52.86
C MET A 104 -30.11 -3.25 52.39
N GLU A 105 -29.70 -4.14 53.32
CA GLU A 105 -29.02 -5.39 53.00
C GLU A 105 -29.90 -6.33 52.17
N ALA A 106 -31.18 -6.49 52.53
CA ALA A 106 -32.12 -7.29 51.76
C ALA A 106 -32.28 -6.74 50.33
N GLU A 107 -32.48 -5.43 50.19
CA GLU A 107 -32.60 -4.81 48.87
C GLU A 107 -31.30 -4.85 48.06
N LEU A 108 -30.14 -4.80 48.72
CA LEU A 108 -28.83 -4.96 48.08
C LEU A 108 -28.66 -6.39 47.55
N ASN A 109 -29.11 -7.40 48.30
CA ASN A 109 -29.04 -8.79 47.88
C ASN A 109 -29.95 -9.06 46.67
N GLU A 110 -31.15 -8.49 46.65
CA GLU A 110 -32.03 -8.53 45.47
C GLU A 110 -31.42 -7.83 44.25
N LEU A 111 -30.87 -6.62 44.44
CA LEU A 111 -30.19 -5.88 43.38
C LEU A 111 -29.01 -6.69 42.83
N ARG A 112 -28.17 -7.25 43.71
CA ARG A 112 -27.03 -8.08 43.33
C ARG A 112 -27.46 -9.33 42.58
N ALA A 113 -28.53 -10.00 43.02
CA ALA A 113 -29.04 -11.18 42.32
C ALA A 113 -29.47 -10.84 40.89
N ASN A 114 -30.19 -9.72 40.69
CA ASN A 114 -30.59 -9.28 39.35
C ASN A 114 -29.39 -8.80 38.51
N ASN A 115 -28.51 -7.97 39.08
CA ASN A 115 -27.36 -7.44 38.36
C ASN A 115 -26.37 -8.55 38.00
N ASN A 116 -26.13 -9.54 38.88
CA ASN A 116 -25.30 -10.69 38.57
C ASN A 116 -25.87 -11.51 37.41
N ARG A 117 -27.18 -11.72 37.36
CA ARG A 117 -27.83 -12.39 36.22
C ARG A 117 -27.60 -11.63 34.92
N LEU A 118 -27.74 -10.30 34.92
CA LEU A 118 -27.51 -9.45 33.75
C LEU A 118 -26.03 -9.42 33.36
N ILE A 119 -25.12 -9.35 34.33
CA ILE A 119 -23.66 -9.40 34.10
C ILE A 119 -23.29 -10.73 33.45
N THR A 120 -23.75 -11.87 33.99
CA THR A 120 -23.49 -13.18 33.40
C THR A 120 -24.02 -13.28 31.96
N GLN A 121 -25.20 -12.74 31.67
CA GLN A 121 -25.72 -12.69 30.30
C GLN A 121 -24.81 -11.87 29.36
N LYS A 122 -24.36 -10.69 29.80
CA LYS A 122 -23.47 -9.83 29.00
C LYS A 122 -22.07 -10.43 28.84
N GLU A 123 -21.55 -11.11 29.86
CA GLU A 123 -20.29 -11.86 29.80
C GLU A 123 -20.37 -13.02 28.81
N GLN A 124 -21.51 -13.73 28.77
CA GLN A 124 -21.77 -14.75 27.75
C GLN A 124 -21.79 -14.14 26.34
N MET A 125 -22.46 -12.99 26.16
CA MET A 125 -22.47 -12.28 24.86
C MET A 125 -21.06 -11.84 24.44
N LEU A 126 -20.24 -11.35 25.38
CA LEU A 126 -18.84 -11.02 25.12
C LEU A 126 -18.03 -12.24 24.68
N ALA A 127 -18.24 -13.39 25.33
CA ALA A 127 -17.59 -14.65 24.97
C ALA A 127 -18.02 -15.11 23.56
N THR A 128 -19.31 -15.00 23.22
CA THR A 128 -19.81 -15.29 21.87
C THR A 128 -19.16 -14.37 20.84
N LEU A 129 -19.13 -13.05 21.07
CA LEU A 129 -18.47 -12.11 20.15
C LEU A 129 -16.97 -12.39 19.98
N ALA A 130 -16.29 -12.80 21.05
CA ALA A 130 -14.88 -13.17 20.98
C ALA A 130 -14.67 -14.47 20.19
N ALA A 131 -15.55 -15.45 20.35
CA ALA A 131 -15.53 -16.68 19.56
C ALA A 131 -15.82 -16.40 18.08
N ASP A 132 -16.81 -15.55 17.77
CA ASP A 132 -17.16 -15.16 16.40
C ASP A 132 -16.03 -14.40 15.73
N GLU A 133 -15.38 -13.47 16.43
CA GLU A 133 -14.19 -12.78 15.93
C GLU A 133 -13.07 -13.77 15.62
N GLN A 134 -12.78 -14.68 16.56
CA GLN A 134 -11.71 -15.68 16.37
C GLN A 134 -12.04 -16.64 15.21
N GLN A 135 -13.31 -17.01 15.05
CA GLN A 135 -13.76 -17.84 13.93
C GLN A 135 -13.55 -17.10 12.60
N LYS A 136 -13.98 -15.83 12.49
CA LYS A 136 -13.76 -15.02 11.28
C LYS A 136 -12.28 -14.86 10.95
N ILE A 137 -11.43 -14.66 11.96
CA ILE A 137 -9.97 -14.57 11.78
C ILE A 137 -9.39 -15.91 11.33
N SER A 138 -9.90 -17.04 11.85
CA SER A 138 -9.43 -18.37 11.48
C SER A 138 -9.90 -18.79 10.08
N ASP A 139 -11.04 -18.27 9.65
CA ASP A 139 -11.58 -18.47 8.30
C ASP A 139 -10.87 -17.61 7.24
N LEU A 140 -10.04 -16.64 7.66
CA LEU A 140 -9.15 -15.92 6.74
C LEU A 140 -8.17 -16.91 6.12
N LYS A 141 -8.33 -17.13 4.82
CA LYS A 141 -7.36 -17.88 4.04
C LYS A 141 -6.21 -16.95 3.68
N LEU A 142 -4.99 -17.38 3.95
CA LEU A 142 -3.81 -16.74 3.38
C LEU A 142 -3.89 -16.91 1.86
N ALA A 143 -4.15 -15.82 1.14
CA ALA A 143 -4.11 -15.84 -0.30
C ALA A 143 -2.64 -15.90 -0.73
N ALA A 144 -2.24 -16.99 -1.38
CA ALA A 144 -0.89 -17.13 -1.91
C ALA A 144 -0.62 -16.04 -2.95
N MET A 145 0.37 -15.19 -2.69
CA MET A 145 0.79 -14.09 -3.55
C MET A 145 1.88 -14.57 -4.51
N ASP A 146 1.57 -15.50 -5.41
CA ASP A 146 2.58 -16.06 -6.35
C ASP A 146 2.45 -15.52 -7.79
N GLY A 147 1.64 -14.50 -8.00
CA GLY A 147 1.42 -13.91 -9.32
C GLY A 147 2.66 -13.14 -9.84
N PRO A 148 2.85 -13.01 -11.17
CA PRO A 148 3.91 -12.19 -11.75
C PRO A 148 3.91 -10.74 -11.25
N ALA A 149 2.71 -10.16 -11.00
CA ALA A 149 2.58 -8.82 -10.45
C ALA A 149 3.10 -8.72 -9.01
N ALA A 150 2.80 -9.71 -8.17
CA ALA A 150 3.29 -9.75 -6.78
C ALA A 150 4.81 -9.90 -6.75
N ARG A 151 5.38 -10.72 -7.64
CA ARG A 151 6.84 -10.86 -7.79
C ARG A 151 7.52 -9.57 -8.23
N LEU A 152 6.88 -8.78 -9.12
CA LEU A 152 7.38 -7.47 -9.51
C LEU A 152 7.31 -6.46 -8.36
N GLU A 153 6.21 -6.45 -7.60
CA GLU A 153 6.07 -5.60 -6.42
C GLU A 153 7.11 -5.96 -5.34
N ALA A 154 7.33 -7.25 -5.08
CA ALA A 154 8.37 -7.73 -4.18
C ALA A 154 9.77 -7.30 -4.63
N LEU A 155 10.10 -7.45 -5.92
CA LEU A 155 11.38 -6.97 -6.47
C LEU A 155 11.54 -5.45 -6.31
N ASP A 156 10.48 -4.69 -6.54
CA ASP A 156 10.49 -3.23 -6.38
C ASP A 156 10.72 -2.84 -4.91
N ARG A 157 10.02 -3.46 -3.96
CA ARG A 157 10.24 -3.26 -2.52
C ARG A 157 11.68 -3.58 -2.11
N LEU A 158 12.21 -4.72 -2.55
CA LEU A 158 13.60 -5.11 -2.28
C LEU A 158 14.61 -4.10 -2.84
N SER A 159 14.35 -3.56 -4.04
CA SER A 159 15.16 -2.53 -4.67
C SER A 159 15.12 -1.20 -3.89
N GLN A 160 13.96 -0.83 -3.35
CA GLN A 160 13.82 0.38 -2.51
C GLN A 160 14.47 0.22 -1.13
N GLN A 161 14.42 -0.98 -0.54
CA GLN A 161 15.00 -1.27 0.77
C GLN A 161 16.53 -1.44 0.72
N SER A 162 17.06 -1.96 -0.38
CA SER A 162 18.48 -2.27 -0.54
C SER A 162 19.09 -1.60 -1.76
N THR A 163 19.97 -0.63 -1.52
CA THR A 163 20.76 0.04 -2.57
C THR A 163 21.61 -0.95 -3.37
N ALA A 164 22.08 -2.04 -2.74
CA ALA A 164 22.84 -3.08 -3.44
C ALA A 164 21.99 -3.84 -4.47
N ILE A 165 20.74 -4.19 -4.12
CA ILE A 165 19.79 -4.84 -5.04
C ILE A 165 19.43 -3.87 -6.16
N TRP A 166 19.24 -2.59 -5.85
CA TRP A 166 19.00 -1.55 -6.85
C TRP A 166 20.15 -1.46 -7.88
N TYR A 167 21.40 -1.39 -7.41
CA TYR A 167 22.57 -1.40 -8.30
C TYR A 167 22.65 -2.70 -9.11
N ALA A 168 22.36 -3.85 -8.49
CA ALA A 168 22.37 -5.12 -9.19
C ALA A 168 21.32 -5.19 -10.32
N ASN A 169 20.10 -4.70 -10.08
CA ASN A 169 19.07 -4.53 -11.12
C ASN A 169 19.57 -3.61 -12.25
N LEU A 170 20.18 -2.48 -11.90
CA LEU A 170 20.75 -1.56 -12.89
C LEU A 170 21.87 -2.22 -13.72
N PHE A 171 22.75 -2.99 -13.09
CA PHE A 171 23.83 -3.69 -13.79
C PHE A 171 23.31 -4.76 -14.75
N VAL A 172 22.27 -5.51 -14.38
CA VAL A 172 21.63 -6.48 -15.27
C VAL A 172 21.04 -5.78 -16.50
N LEU A 173 20.37 -4.64 -16.32
CA LEU A 173 19.85 -3.84 -17.42
C LEU A 173 20.98 -3.30 -18.32
N LEU A 174 22.02 -2.72 -17.72
CA LEU A 174 23.18 -2.18 -18.45
C LEU A 174 23.92 -3.27 -19.23
N LEU A 175 24.00 -4.49 -18.70
CA LEU A 175 24.59 -5.63 -19.40
C LEU A 175 23.87 -5.91 -20.72
N PHE A 176 22.53 -5.96 -20.71
CA PHE A 176 21.76 -6.15 -21.93
C PHE A 176 21.91 -4.99 -22.93
N ILE A 177 21.94 -3.75 -22.43
CA ILE A 177 22.17 -2.57 -23.27
C ILE A 177 23.54 -2.66 -23.96
N VAL A 178 24.59 -3.03 -23.22
CA VAL A 178 25.94 -3.20 -23.78
C VAL A 178 25.95 -4.32 -24.81
N VAL A 179 25.32 -5.47 -24.53
CA VAL A 179 25.26 -6.59 -25.49
C VAL A 179 24.49 -6.21 -26.76
N GLU A 180 23.37 -5.49 -26.64
CA GLU A 180 22.55 -5.05 -27.78
C GLU A 180 23.27 -3.99 -28.64
N THR A 181 24.03 -3.08 -28.00
CA THR A 181 24.75 -2.00 -28.70
C THR A 181 26.17 -2.38 -29.14
N SER A 182 26.71 -3.47 -28.60
CA SER A 182 28.06 -3.96 -28.93
C SER A 182 28.30 -4.09 -30.44
N PRO A 183 27.40 -4.68 -31.25
CA PRO A 183 27.62 -4.77 -32.70
C PRO A 183 27.76 -3.40 -33.39
N ILE A 184 26.99 -2.40 -32.95
CA ILE A 184 27.07 -1.02 -33.50
C ILE A 184 28.39 -0.39 -33.09
N ILE A 185 28.76 -0.49 -31.81
CA ILE A 185 30.04 0.05 -31.29
C ILE A 185 31.22 -0.58 -32.04
N VAL A 186 31.19 -1.90 -32.23
CA VAL A 186 32.22 -2.63 -32.99
C VAL A 186 32.25 -2.16 -34.45
N LYS A 187 31.09 -2.01 -35.10
CA LYS A 187 31.04 -1.53 -36.49
C LYS A 187 31.57 -0.10 -36.65
N LEU A 188 31.34 0.77 -35.67
CA LEU A 188 31.84 2.15 -35.69
C LEU A 188 33.35 2.26 -35.47
N ILE A 189 33.95 1.38 -34.66
CA ILE A 189 35.40 1.39 -34.35
C ILE A 189 36.20 0.60 -35.40
N SER A 190 35.57 -0.35 -36.08
CA SER A 190 36.23 -1.20 -37.08
C SER A 190 36.64 -0.40 -38.32
N GLN A 191 37.79 -0.75 -38.89
CA GLN A 191 38.25 -0.19 -40.16
C GLN A 191 37.31 -0.57 -41.31
N LYS A 192 37.25 0.26 -42.35
CA LYS A 192 36.46 -0.02 -43.56
C LYS A 192 36.88 -1.37 -44.17
N GLY A 193 35.92 -2.28 -44.29
CA GLY A 193 36.12 -3.57 -44.93
C GLY A 193 35.86 -3.55 -46.44
N PRO A 194 36.17 -4.64 -47.17
CA PRO A 194 35.90 -4.75 -48.61
C PRO A 194 34.45 -4.44 -49.01
N TYR A 195 33.49 -4.85 -48.16
CA TYR A 195 32.08 -4.54 -48.36
C TYR A 195 31.78 -3.04 -48.29
N ASP A 196 32.43 -2.32 -47.37
CA ASP A 196 32.21 -0.89 -47.17
C ASP A 196 32.69 -0.10 -48.42
N TYR A 197 33.77 -0.54 -49.07
CA TYR A 197 34.23 0.04 -50.34
C TYR A 197 33.28 -0.23 -51.52
N GLU A 198 32.72 -1.44 -51.60
CA GLU A 198 31.73 -1.76 -52.64
C GLU A 198 30.41 -1.00 -52.46
N LEU A 199 30.00 -0.77 -51.20
CA LEU A 199 28.86 0.07 -50.87
C LEU A 199 29.13 1.53 -51.27
N GLU A 200 30.27 2.09 -50.88
CA GLU A 200 30.70 3.45 -51.22
C GLU A 200 30.74 3.68 -52.73
N LYS A 201 31.20 2.69 -53.51
CA LYS A 201 31.18 2.74 -54.97
C LYS A 201 29.75 2.84 -55.53
N LYS A 202 28.80 2.06 -55.00
CA LYS A 202 27.40 2.08 -55.45
C LYS A 202 26.71 3.38 -55.06
N GLU A 203 26.95 3.86 -53.85
CA GLU A 203 26.44 5.15 -53.37
C GLU A 203 26.93 6.29 -54.26
N TYR A 204 28.24 6.32 -54.53
CA TYR A 204 28.84 7.31 -55.43
C TYR A 204 28.28 7.23 -56.86
N GLN A 205 28.05 6.02 -57.38
CA GLN A 205 27.41 5.85 -58.69
C GLN A 205 26.00 6.43 -58.73
N HIS A 206 25.18 6.21 -57.68
CA HIS A 206 23.84 6.78 -57.60
C HIS A 206 23.86 8.29 -57.43
N GLU A 207 24.78 8.81 -56.64
CA GLU A 207 24.99 10.24 -56.46
C GLU A 207 25.42 10.91 -57.77
N ALA A 208 26.38 10.33 -58.49
CA ALA A 208 26.82 10.83 -59.79
C ALA A 208 25.68 10.81 -60.82
N SER A 209 24.93 9.71 -60.94
CA SER A 209 23.79 9.64 -61.86
C SER A 209 22.70 10.67 -61.51
N PHE A 210 22.44 10.88 -60.21
CA PHE A 210 21.49 11.89 -59.76
C PHE A 210 21.92 13.31 -60.20
N TYR A 211 23.21 13.64 -60.07
CA TYR A 211 23.73 14.94 -60.52
C TYR A 211 23.72 15.08 -62.05
N GLU A 212 24.02 14.01 -62.79
CA GLU A 212 23.94 13.99 -64.26
C GLU A 212 22.51 14.21 -64.74
N ASP A 213 21.53 13.49 -64.19
CA ASP A 213 20.10 13.66 -64.52
C ASP A 213 19.61 15.07 -64.19
N ARG A 214 20.02 15.61 -63.03
CA ARG A 214 19.68 16.97 -62.61
C ARG A 214 20.27 18.01 -63.56
N ALA A 215 21.51 17.83 -64.01
CA ALA A 215 22.18 18.71 -64.96
C ALA A 215 21.53 18.64 -66.35
N ALA A 216 21.18 17.44 -66.82
CA ALA A 216 20.49 17.24 -68.09
C ALA A 216 19.10 17.92 -68.09
N LEU A 217 18.33 17.76 -67.01
CA LEU A 217 17.04 18.44 -66.85
C LEU A 217 17.21 19.97 -66.81
N HIS A 218 18.25 20.46 -66.15
CA HIS A 218 18.59 21.89 -66.12
C HIS A 218 18.87 22.44 -67.52
N ASP A 219 19.69 21.74 -68.31
CA ASP A 219 20.02 22.11 -69.69
C ASP A 219 18.76 22.10 -70.58
N GLU A 220 17.88 21.09 -70.42
CA GLU A 220 16.62 21.01 -71.16
C GLU A 220 15.68 22.18 -70.81
N ILE A 221 15.53 22.51 -69.52
CA ILE A 221 14.70 23.63 -69.07
C ILE A 221 15.29 24.95 -69.58
N LYS A 222 16.62 25.12 -69.55
CA LYS A 222 17.29 26.32 -70.07
C LYS A 222 17.07 26.50 -71.58
N LYS A 223 17.24 25.43 -72.36
CA LYS A 223 16.94 25.45 -73.81
C LYS A 223 15.46 25.79 -74.09
N LYS A 224 14.54 25.29 -73.27
CA LYS A 224 13.11 25.63 -73.39
C LYS A 224 12.82 27.08 -72.99
N SER A 225 13.49 27.62 -71.98
CA SER A 225 13.29 29.00 -71.53
C SER A 225 13.83 30.04 -72.52
N GLU A 226 14.81 29.68 -73.34
CA GLU A 226 15.31 30.55 -74.43
C GLU A 226 14.24 30.88 -75.49
N ALA A 227 13.20 30.06 -75.62
CA ALA A 227 12.08 30.30 -76.54
C ALA A 227 10.89 31.04 -75.89
N MET A 228 10.98 31.39 -74.60
CA MET A 228 9.91 32.07 -73.84
C MET A 228 10.05 33.60 -73.92
N ALA A 229 8.99 34.32 -73.53
CA ALA A 229 9.04 35.78 -73.43
C ALA A 229 10.05 36.23 -72.36
N GLU A 230 10.70 37.37 -72.56
CA GLU A 230 11.87 37.81 -71.78
C GLU A 230 11.65 37.88 -70.26
N ARG A 231 10.43 38.23 -69.84
CA ARG A 231 10.04 38.22 -68.42
C ARG A 231 9.98 36.82 -67.80
N GLU A 232 9.54 35.83 -68.57
CA GLU A 232 9.43 34.43 -68.14
C GLU A 232 10.81 33.76 -68.15
N LYS A 233 11.63 34.06 -69.16
CA LYS A 233 13.03 33.62 -69.23
C LYS A 233 13.82 34.05 -67.99
N ASN A 234 13.75 35.33 -67.62
CA ASN A 234 14.46 35.86 -66.45
C ASN A 234 13.98 35.22 -65.14
N PHE A 235 12.67 34.96 -65.01
CA PHE A 235 12.12 34.27 -63.84
C PHE A 235 12.63 32.82 -63.70
N VAL A 236 12.72 32.10 -64.82
CA VAL A 236 13.25 30.72 -64.84
C VAL A 236 14.75 30.73 -64.52
N GLU A 237 15.56 31.58 -65.14
CA GLU A 237 17.01 31.64 -64.90
C GLU A 237 17.35 32.00 -63.43
N GLU A 238 16.65 32.96 -62.83
CA GLU A 238 16.86 33.35 -61.43
C GLU A 238 16.53 32.20 -60.46
N ARG A 239 15.41 31.49 -60.68
CA ARG A 239 15.01 30.34 -59.84
C ARG A 239 15.92 29.13 -60.00
N MET A 240 16.51 28.95 -61.19
CA MET A 240 17.41 27.84 -61.49
C MET A 240 18.80 28.05 -60.89
N ASN A 241 19.34 29.27 -60.93
CA ASN A 241 20.64 29.58 -60.32
C ASN A 241 20.61 29.46 -58.79
N ILE A 242 19.55 29.94 -58.13
CA ILE A 242 19.40 29.86 -56.66
C ILE A 242 19.41 28.40 -56.15
N LYS A 243 18.92 27.45 -56.95
CA LYS A 243 18.87 26.02 -56.56
C LYS A 243 20.19 25.28 -56.81
N LEU A 244 21.08 25.79 -57.65
CA LEU A 244 22.40 25.22 -57.91
C LEU A 244 23.40 25.55 -56.80
N ASP A 245 23.32 26.75 -56.23
CA ASP A 245 24.25 27.24 -55.19
C ASP A 245 23.92 26.74 -53.77
N GLN A 246 22.83 25.99 -53.59
CA GLN A 246 22.39 25.46 -52.28
C GLN A 246 22.73 23.97 -52.05
N THR A 247 23.67 23.41 -52.82
CA THR A 247 24.22 22.06 -52.57
C THR A 247 25.62 22.13 -52.00
#